data_AF-A0A843GTV8-F1
#
_entry.id   AF-A0A843GTV8-F1
#
_cell.length_a   1.000
_cell.length_b   1.000
_cell.length_c   1.000
_cell.angle_alpha   90.00
_cell.angle_beta   90.00
_cell.angle_gamma   90.00
#
_symmetry.space_group_name_H-M   'P 1'
#
loop_
_entity.id
_entity.type
_entity.pdbx_description
1 polymer ?
#
loop_
_entity_poly.entity_id
_entity_poly.type
_entity_poly.pdbx_seq_one_letter_code
_entity_poly.pdbx_strand_id
1 'polypeptide(L)'
;MNITHAVDEEVKGDKLKAIFDRQKELMEKYHDIELKSGLMQTEQCPVNLDDKKGQARIKDFSWRVIEEVGEALDALEQDDMVHYSEELIDGLHFLTELTILSGYDYNSFFDVEYKDCLSMLIDDASNFSCINDAVSKLVKDLGMMCNCLKNKPWKQTNMVTDKSLFFSQLNKVWRNYIGLLNFTLTCDDIVNIYLKKSQVNKFRQRSNY
;
A
#
# COMPACT_ATOMS: atom_id res chain seq x y z
N MET A 1 13.62 17.18 -3.23
CA MET A 1 12.32 17.79 -3.59
C MET A 1 11.33 17.40 -2.50
N ASN A 2 10.65 18.37 -1.89
CA ASN A 2 9.57 18.13 -0.92
C ASN A 2 8.22 18.15 -1.68
N ILE A 3 7.16 17.54 -1.15
CA ILE A 3 5.79 17.58 -1.70
C ILE A 3 5.32 18.99 -2.03
N THR A 4 5.80 20.00 -1.31
CA THR A 4 5.51 21.43 -1.53
C THR A 4 6.01 21.97 -2.87
N HIS A 5 6.92 21.27 -3.54
CA HIS A 5 7.41 21.61 -4.89
C HIS A 5 6.74 20.78 -5.99
N ALA A 6 5.91 19.80 -5.63
CA ALA A 6 5.17 18.99 -6.58
C ALA A 6 3.97 19.76 -7.13
N VAL A 7 3.67 19.55 -8.41
CA VAL A 7 2.58 20.25 -9.09
C VAL A 7 1.26 19.51 -8.84
N ASP A 8 0.17 20.24 -8.62
CA ASP A 8 -1.16 19.66 -8.55
C ASP A 8 -1.53 19.00 -9.89
N GLU A 9 -2.08 17.79 -9.82
CA GLU A 9 -2.54 17.04 -10.98
C GLU A 9 -4.06 16.89 -10.92
N GLU A 10 -4.76 17.39 -11.93
CA GLU A 10 -6.21 17.16 -12.04
C GLU A 10 -6.47 15.72 -12.49
N VAL A 11 -7.06 14.90 -11.61
CA VAL A 11 -7.43 13.52 -11.93
C VAL A 11 -8.78 13.50 -12.65
N LYS A 12 -8.76 13.08 -13.92
CA LYS A 12 -9.97 12.87 -14.72
C LYS A 12 -10.35 11.40 -14.71
N GLY A 13 -11.48 11.07 -14.08
CA GLY A 13 -12.00 9.69 -13.98
C GLY A 13 -11.85 9.12 -12.59
N ASP A 14 -11.68 7.79 -12.51
CA ASP A 14 -11.59 7.07 -11.24
C ASP A 14 -10.25 7.34 -10.52
N LYS A 15 -10.31 7.77 -9.26
CA LYS A 15 -9.13 8.15 -8.48
C LYS A 15 -8.34 6.93 -8.01
N LEU A 16 -9.01 5.83 -7.69
CA LEU A 16 -8.34 4.57 -7.35
C LEU A 16 -7.57 4.05 -8.56
N LYS A 17 -8.17 4.14 -9.75
CA LYS A 17 -7.47 3.78 -10.99
C LYS A 17 -6.22 4.63 -11.20
N ALA A 18 -6.29 5.94 -10.97
CA ALA A 18 -5.13 6.83 -11.07
C ALA A 18 -4.01 6.43 -10.10
N ILE A 19 -4.35 6.04 -8.86
CA ILE A 19 -3.41 5.51 -7.85
C ILE A 19 -2.69 4.26 -8.38
N PHE A 20 -3.45 3.26 -8.85
CA PHE A 20 -2.88 2.00 -9.35
C PHE A 20 -2.02 2.19 -10.60
N ASP A 21 -2.48 3.00 -11.56
CA ASP A 21 -1.72 3.30 -12.77
C ASP A 21 -0.40 4.02 -12.42
N ARG A 22 -0.46 5.00 -11.52
CA ARG A 22 0.74 5.71 -11.03
C ARG A 22 1.72 4.78 -10.32
N GLN A 23 1.24 3.84 -9.51
CA GLN A 23 2.13 2.88 -8.84
C GLN A 23 2.82 1.96 -9.85
N LYS A 24 2.09 1.46 -10.86
CA LYS A 24 2.66 0.62 -11.92
C LYS A 24 3.83 1.33 -12.63
N GLU A 25 3.68 2.62 -12.95
CA GLU A 25 4.75 3.44 -13.54
C GLU A 25 5.98 3.60 -12.62
N LEU A 26 5.77 3.69 -11.30
CA LEU A 26 6.85 3.81 -10.32
C LEU A 26 7.64 2.51 -10.18
N MET A 27 6.93 1.39 -10.13
CA MET A 27 7.49 0.05 -9.91
C MET A 27 8.49 -0.33 -11.00
N GLU A 28 8.22 0.02 -12.26
CA GLU A 28 9.14 -0.25 -13.38
C GLU A 28 10.56 0.27 -13.13
N LYS A 29 10.70 1.39 -12.40
CA LYS A 29 11.99 2.00 -12.08
C LYS A 29 12.59 1.53 -10.77
N TYR A 30 11.76 1.23 -9.77
CA TYR A 30 12.23 0.71 -8.48
C TYR A 30 12.85 -0.67 -8.60
N HIS A 31 12.38 -1.46 -9.58
CA HIS A 31 12.90 -2.80 -9.83
C HIS A 31 14.43 -2.83 -9.99
N ASP A 32 14.99 -1.94 -10.81
CA ASP A 32 16.43 -1.85 -11.01
C ASP A 32 17.19 -1.41 -9.75
N ILE A 33 16.59 -0.56 -8.93
CA ILE A 33 17.21 -0.01 -7.71
C ILE A 33 17.27 -1.10 -6.63
N GLU A 34 16.17 -1.79 -6.38
CA GLU A 34 16.11 -2.86 -5.38
C GLU A 34 16.93 -4.10 -5.79
N LEU A 35 17.03 -4.37 -7.09
CA LEU A 35 17.90 -5.42 -7.60
C LEU A 35 19.38 -5.08 -7.30
N LYS A 36 19.78 -3.82 -7.51
CA LYS A 36 21.14 -3.33 -7.21
C LYS A 36 21.46 -3.25 -5.72
N SER A 37 20.46 -3.00 -4.87
CA SER A 37 20.67 -2.94 -3.41
C SER A 37 20.90 -4.32 -2.79
N GLY A 38 20.54 -5.40 -3.49
CA GLY A 38 20.64 -6.78 -2.99
C GLY A 38 19.56 -7.16 -1.98
N LEU A 39 18.59 -6.28 -1.72
CA LEU A 39 17.48 -6.53 -0.80
C LEU A 39 16.26 -7.13 -1.49
N MET A 40 16.22 -7.15 -2.82
CA MET A 40 15.11 -7.75 -3.57
C MET A 40 15.05 -9.27 -3.37
N GLN A 41 13.91 -9.77 -2.87
CA GLN A 41 13.72 -11.20 -2.63
C GLN A 41 13.43 -11.99 -3.93
N THR A 42 12.69 -11.39 -4.87
CA THR A 42 12.37 -11.95 -6.19
C THR A 42 12.06 -10.84 -7.18
N GLU A 43 12.43 -11.06 -8.45
CA GLU A 43 12.12 -10.17 -9.57
C GLU A 43 10.70 -10.41 -10.13
N GLN A 44 10.00 -11.46 -9.69
CA GLN A 44 8.67 -11.80 -10.22
C GLN A 44 7.62 -10.74 -9.87
N CYS A 45 6.93 -10.23 -10.88
CA CYS A 45 5.77 -9.35 -10.73
C CYS A 45 4.67 -9.78 -11.72
N PRO A 46 3.51 -10.27 -11.26
CA PRO A 46 3.19 -10.60 -9.87
C PRO A 46 4.02 -11.78 -9.34
N VAL A 47 4.14 -11.88 -8.01
CA VAL A 47 4.85 -12.98 -7.36
C VAL A 47 4.01 -14.24 -7.35
N ASN A 48 4.67 -15.41 -7.35
CA ASN A 48 3.99 -16.65 -7.03
C ASN A 48 3.74 -16.75 -5.50
N LEU A 49 2.48 -16.67 -5.07
CA LEU A 49 2.10 -16.78 -3.65
C LEU A 49 2.38 -18.16 -3.05
N ASP A 50 2.64 -19.20 -3.84
CA ASP A 50 3.04 -20.53 -3.35
C ASP A 50 4.57 -20.65 -3.20
N ASP A 51 5.33 -19.71 -3.73
CA ASP A 51 6.79 -19.68 -3.67
C ASP A 51 7.31 -18.98 -2.40
N LYS A 52 8.48 -19.43 -1.89
CA LYS A 52 9.08 -18.88 -0.67
C LYS A 52 9.51 -17.43 -0.85
N LYS A 53 10.12 -17.09 -1.99
CA LYS A 53 10.61 -15.73 -2.26
C LYS A 53 9.45 -14.79 -2.54
N GLY A 54 8.43 -15.25 -3.27
CA GLY A 54 7.18 -14.50 -3.45
C GLY A 54 6.51 -14.17 -2.12
N GLN A 55 6.36 -15.15 -1.23
CA GLN A 55 5.83 -14.91 0.11
C GLN A 55 6.71 -14.00 0.98
N ALA A 56 8.03 -14.08 0.86
CA ALA A 56 8.95 -13.19 1.57
C ALA A 56 8.78 -11.74 1.10
N ARG A 57 8.64 -11.53 -0.21
CA ARG A 57 8.40 -10.21 -0.82
C ARG A 57 7.10 -9.56 -0.33
N ILE A 58 6.00 -10.30 -0.26
CA ILE A 58 4.73 -9.76 0.26
C ILE A 58 4.83 -9.40 1.75
N LYS A 59 5.54 -10.21 2.55
CA LYS A 59 5.76 -9.92 3.98
C LYS A 59 6.64 -8.69 4.19
N ASP A 60 7.67 -8.52 3.36
CA ASP A 60 8.53 -7.34 3.35
C ASP A 60 7.70 -6.08 3.11
N PHE A 61 6.87 -6.06 2.06
CA PHE A 61 5.97 -4.93 1.80
C PHE A 61 4.94 -4.72 2.91
N SER A 62 4.43 -5.79 3.50
CA SER A 62 3.51 -5.67 4.65
C SER A 62 4.19 -5.00 5.84
N TRP A 63 5.49 -5.25 6.05
CA TRP A 63 6.25 -4.60 7.10
C TRP A 63 6.49 -3.12 6.78
N ARG A 64 6.87 -2.78 5.54
CA ARG A 64 7.00 -1.39 5.10
C ARG A 64 5.72 -0.57 5.35
N VAL A 65 4.54 -1.12 5.01
CA VAL A 65 3.25 -0.47 5.33
C VAL A 65 3.12 -0.15 6.83
N ILE A 66 3.59 -1.02 7.72
CA ILE A 66 3.54 -0.79 9.17
C ILE A 66 4.61 0.18 9.65
N GLU A 67 5.80 0.19 9.04
CA GLU A 67 6.83 1.19 9.32
C GLU A 67 6.31 2.59 9.04
N GLU A 68 5.71 2.82 7.87
CA GLU A 68 5.11 4.12 7.51
C GLU A 68 3.95 4.54 8.43
N VAL A 69 3.12 3.59 8.88
CA VAL A 69 2.10 3.87 9.89
C VAL A 69 2.74 4.24 11.24
N GLY A 70 3.87 3.63 11.59
CA GLY A 70 4.64 3.98 12.78
C GLY A 70 5.21 5.40 12.70
N GLU A 71 5.81 5.76 11.56
CA GLU A 71 6.31 7.12 11.31
C GLU A 71 5.19 8.16 11.35
N ALA A 72 4.02 7.84 10.79
CA ALA A 72 2.85 8.68 10.92
C ALA A 72 2.47 8.89 12.40
N LEU A 73 2.34 7.82 13.19
CA LEU A 73 1.97 7.95 14.61
C LEU A 73 2.99 8.78 15.42
N ASP A 74 4.29 8.64 15.12
CA ASP A 74 5.33 9.48 15.74
C ASP A 74 5.17 10.97 15.36
N ALA A 75 4.87 11.27 14.10
CA ALA A 75 4.55 12.63 13.65
C ALA A 75 3.29 13.18 14.34
N LEU A 76 2.28 12.34 14.58
CA LEU A 76 1.07 12.73 15.31
C LEU A 76 1.37 13.08 16.77
N GLU A 77 2.25 12.34 17.45
CA GLU A 77 2.70 12.67 18.81
C GLU A 77 3.45 14.01 18.87
N GLN A 78 4.07 14.42 17.77
CA GLN A 78 4.77 15.69 17.61
C GLN A 78 3.87 16.84 17.10
N ASP A 79 2.56 16.60 16.92
CA ASP A 79 1.59 17.56 16.34
C ASP A 79 1.94 18.00 14.90
N ASP A 80 2.70 17.18 14.17
CA ASP A 80 3.03 17.42 12.75
C ASP A 80 2.03 16.71 11.84
N MET A 81 0.87 17.34 11.67
CA MET A 81 -0.23 16.80 10.85
C MET A 81 0.10 16.69 9.35
N VAL A 82 1.06 17.48 8.87
CA VAL A 82 1.50 17.42 7.47
C VAL A 82 2.31 16.14 7.27
N HIS A 83 3.31 15.92 8.11
CA HIS A 83 4.13 14.71 8.05
C HIS A 83 3.31 13.46 8.34
N TYR A 84 2.40 13.50 9.32
CA TYR A 84 1.41 12.44 9.57
C TYR A 84 0.69 11.99 8.30
N SER A 85 0.18 12.96 7.54
CA SER A 85 -0.57 12.69 6.31
C SER A 85 0.34 12.17 5.19
N GLU A 86 1.57 12.68 5.09
CA GLU A 86 2.54 12.19 4.11
C GLU A 86 2.96 10.74 4.36
N GLU A 87 3.21 10.35 5.61
CA GLU A 87 3.64 8.99 5.95
C GLU A 87 2.51 7.98 5.81
N LEU A 88 1.26 8.34 6.13
CA LEU A 88 0.12 7.48 5.78
C LEU A 88 -0.04 7.28 4.26
N ILE A 89 0.40 8.24 3.45
CA ILE A 89 0.36 8.11 1.99
C ILE A 89 1.55 7.28 1.46
N ASP A 90 2.72 7.36 2.09
CA ASP A 90 3.82 6.43 1.79
C ASP A 90 3.43 4.98 2.12
N GLY A 91 2.73 4.74 3.23
CA GLY A 91 2.18 3.42 3.50
C GLY A 91 1.11 2.98 2.48
N LEU A 92 0.31 3.92 1.93
CA LEU A 92 -0.62 3.62 0.83
C LEU A 92 0.11 3.23 -0.46
N HIS A 93 1.26 3.84 -0.77
CA HIS A 93 2.11 3.43 -1.88
C HIS A 93 2.55 1.96 -1.73
N PHE A 94 3.05 1.58 -0.55
CA PHE A 94 3.46 0.20 -0.28
C PHE A 94 2.29 -0.78 -0.29
N LEU A 95 1.11 -0.40 0.21
CA LEU A 95 -0.08 -1.27 0.16
C LEU A 95 -0.56 -1.49 -1.29
N THR A 96 -0.50 -0.44 -2.12
CA THR A 96 -0.84 -0.51 -3.55
C THR A 96 0.13 -1.43 -4.29
N GLU A 97 1.43 -1.29 -4.04
CA GLU A 97 2.44 -2.16 -4.64
C GLU A 97 2.34 -3.61 -4.16
N LEU A 98 2.12 -3.83 -2.86
CA LEU A 98 1.84 -5.16 -2.30
C LEU A 98 0.70 -5.85 -3.05
N THR A 99 -0.35 -5.10 -3.33
CA THR A 99 -1.55 -5.58 -4.02
C THR A 99 -1.20 -6.01 -5.44
N ILE A 100 -0.50 -5.16 -6.20
CA ILE A 100 0.01 -5.48 -7.56
C ILE A 100 0.91 -6.72 -7.53
N LEU A 101 1.86 -6.77 -6.60
CA LEU A 101 2.76 -7.90 -6.41
C LEU A 101 1.99 -9.19 -6.11
N SER A 102 0.88 -9.14 -5.38
CA SER A 102 0.07 -10.32 -5.06
C SER A 102 -0.73 -10.86 -6.25
N GLY A 103 -0.74 -10.15 -7.38
CA GLY A 103 -1.50 -10.50 -8.59
C GLY A 103 -2.90 -9.89 -8.66
N TYR A 104 -3.22 -8.94 -7.77
CA TYR A 104 -4.46 -8.15 -7.84
C TYR A 104 -4.16 -6.74 -8.34
N ASP A 105 -5.11 -6.13 -9.01
CA ASP A 105 -5.02 -4.72 -9.41
C ASP A 105 -6.37 -4.02 -9.29
N TYR A 106 -6.48 -2.79 -9.80
CA TYR A 106 -7.73 -2.02 -9.84
C TYR A 106 -8.95 -2.85 -10.28
N ASN A 107 -8.82 -3.67 -11.34
CA ASN A 107 -9.92 -4.47 -11.87
C ASN A 107 -10.29 -5.67 -10.98
N SER A 108 -9.50 -5.94 -9.94
CA SER A 108 -9.72 -7.04 -8.99
C SER A 108 -10.59 -6.62 -7.80
N PHE A 109 -10.77 -5.31 -7.55
CA PHE A 109 -11.54 -4.80 -6.41
C PHE A 109 -13.02 -4.56 -6.75
N PHE A 110 -13.31 -4.12 -7.97
CA PHE A 110 -14.65 -3.70 -8.35
C PHE A 110 -14.97 -4.14 -9.78
N ASP A 111 -16.21 -4.55 -10.01
CA ASP A 111 -16.78 -4.55 -11.36
C ASP A 111 -16.85 -3.08 -11.84
N VAL A 112 -16.29 -2.84 -13.01
CA VAL A 112 -15.88 -1.52 -13.57
C VAL A 112 -17.03 -0.55 -13.88
N GLU A 113 -18.23 -0.78 -13.34
CA GLU A 113 -19.44 0.00 -13.63
C GLU A 113 -19.59 1.28 -12.77
N TYR A 114 -18.70 1.51 -11.80
CA TYR A 114 -18.77 2.66 -10.91
C TYR A 114 -17.90 3.84 -11.35
N LYS A 115 -18.33 5.06 -11.00
CA LYS A 115 -17.71 6.31 -11.46
C LYS A 115 -16.42 6.69 -10.69
N ASP A 116 -16.29 6.28 -9.42
CA ASP A 116 -15.08 6.47 -8.60
C ASP A 116 -14.99 5.42 -7.48
N CYS A 117 -14.18 4.39 -7.67
CA CYS A 117 -13.99 3.31 -6.72
C CYS A 117 -13.28 3.72 -5.43
N LEU A 118 -12.51 4.83 -5.41
CA LEU A 118 -11.87 5.29 -4.17
C LEU A 118 -12.92 5.85 -3.20
N SER A 119 -13.87 6.64 -3.71
CA SER A 119 -15.00 7.13 -2.93
C SER A 119 -15.82 5.98 -2.36
N MET A 120 -16.06 4.92 -3.14
CA MET A 120 -16.73 3.73 -2.63
C MET A 120 -15.94 3.02 -1.53
N LEU A 121 -14.63 2.88 -1.68
CA LEU A 121 -13.80 2.29 -0.62
C LEU A 121 -13.87 3.09 0.68
N ILE A 122 -14.01 4.41 0.60
CA ILE A 122 -14.19 5.28 1.77
C ILE A 122 -15.56 5.03 2.41
N ASP A 123 -16.63 4.94 1.61
CA ASP A 123 -17.97 4.63 2.12
C ASP A 123 -18.04 3.23 2.75
N ASP A 124 -17.33 2.26 2.16
CA ASP A 124 -17.21 0.87 2.60
C ASP A 124 -16.13 0.65 3.68
N ALA A 125 -15.41 1.71 4.06
CA ALA A 125 -14.30 1.63 4.99
C ALA A 125 -14.79 1.23 6.38
N SER A 126 -13.88 0.65 7.16
CA SER A 126 -14.16 0.37 8.55
C SER A 126 -14.31 1.70 9.32
N ASN A 127 -15.46 1.89 9.96
CA ASN A 127 -15.66 3.00 10.88
C ASN A 127 -15.02 2.68 12.23
N PHE A 128 -14.12 3.55 12.68
CA PHE A 128 -13.37 3.37 13.93
C PHE A 128 -13.69 4.50 14.91
N SER A 129 -13.72 4.16 16.20
CA SER A 129 -13.92 5.13 17.29
C SER A 129 -12.70 6.00 17.54
N CYS A 130 -11.49 5.44 17.36
CA CYS A 130 -10.24 6.17 17.50
C CYS A 130 -9.12 5.55 16.65
N ILE A 131 -8.04 6.29 16.49
CA ILE A 131 -6.86 5.86 15.71
C ILE A 131 -6.28 4.54 16.25
N ASN A 132 -6.25 4.36 17.58
CA ASN A 132 -5.73 3.13 18.18
C ASN A 132 -6.52 1.88 17.78
N ASP A 133 -7.85 2.00 17.65
CA ASP A 133 -8.71 0.91 17.17
C ASP A 133 -8.43 0.60 15.70
N ALA A 134 -8.29 1.65 14.88
CA ALA A 134 -7.96 1.54 13.45
C ALA A 134 -6.62 0.81 13.24
N VAL A 135 -5.57 1.27 13.94
CA VAL A 135 -4.22 0.68 13.87
C VAL A 135 -4.23 -0.75 14.38
N SER A 136 -4.86 -1.02 15.52
CA SER A 136 -4.97 -2.38 16.08
C SER A 136 -5.64 -3.34 15.10
N LYS A 137 -6.70 -2.89 14.44
CA LYS A 137 -7.43 -3.69 13.46
C LYS A 137 -6.64 -3.90 12.17
N LEU A 138 -5.93 -2.87 11.70
CA LEU A 138 -5.02 -2.93 10.56
C LEU A 138 -3.90 -3.95 10.81
N VAL A 139 -3.17 -3.84 11.92
CA VAL A 139 -2.07 -4.76 12.29
C VAL A 139 -2.58 -6.20 12.36
N LYS A 140 -3.73 -6.42 13.00
CA LYS A 140 -4.35 -7.74 13.08
C LYS A 140 -4.64 -8.31 11.70
N ASP A 141 -5.35 -7.57 10.85
CA ASP A 141 -5.81 -8.10 9.56
C ASP A 141 -4.64 -8.29 8.57
N LEU A 142 -3.63 -7.40 8.61
CA LEU A 142 -2.39 -7.53 7.84
C LEU A 142 -1.56 -8.74 8.32
N GLY A 143 -1.46 -8.94 9.63
CA GLY A 143 -0.84 -10.13 10.22
C GLY A 143 -1.55 -11.42 9.81
N MET A 144 -2.88 -11.39 9.77
CA MET A 144 -3.68 -12.54 9.34
C MET A 144 -3.63 -12.79 7.82
N MET A 145 -3.49 -11.73 7.00
CA MET A 145 -3.16 -11.84 5.58
C MET A 145 -1.80 -12.55 5.41
N CYS A 146 -0.76 -12.06 6.10
CA CYS A 146 0.57 -12.67 6.09
C CYS A 146 0.60 -14.09 6.70
N ASN A 147 -0.34 -14.43 7.57
CA ASN A 147 -0.48 -15.76 8.12
C ASN A 147 -0.92 -16.79 7.07
N CYS A 148 -1.57 -16.36 5.98
CA CYS A 148 -1.90 -17.24 4.85
C CYS A 148 -0.63 -17.69 4.09
N LEU A 149 0.44 -16.89 4.17
CA LEU A 149 1.75 -17.16 3.57
C LEU A 149 2.58 -18.07 4.49
N LYS A 150 2.35 -19.38 4.38
CA LYS A 150 2.81 -20.39 5.33
C LYS A 150 4.28 -20.81 5.19
N ASN A 151 4.98 -20.43 4.12
CA ASN A 151 6.40 -20.68 3.96
C ASN A 151 7.20 -19.75 4.88
N LYS A 152 7.82 -20.34 5.90
CA LYS A 152 8.62 -19.65 6.91
C LYS A 152 10.06 -20.16 6.84
N PRO A 153 11.08 -19.33 7.13
CA PRO A 153 12.48 -19.75 7.09
C PRO A 153 12.76 -21.00 7.94
N TRP A 154 12.03 -21.18 9.04
CA TRP A 154 12.16 -22.33 9.96
C TRP A 154 11.32 -23.56 9.59
N LYS A 155 10.61 -23.56 8.44
CA LYS A 155 9.81 -24.70 7.98
C LYS A 155 10.48 -25.42 6.82
N GLN A 156 10.53 -26.74 6.91
CA GLN A 156 11.11 -27.60 5.87
C GLN A 156 10.10 -27.97 4.78
N THR A 157 8.80 -28.02 5.10
CA THR A 157 7.73 -28.33 4.14
C THR A 157 7.25 -27.07 3.41
N ASN A 158 7.07 -27.21 2.09
CA ASN A 158 6.36 -26.20 1.30
C ASN A 158 4.85 -26.34 1.55
N MET A 159 4.20 -25.22 1.81
CA MET A 159 2.76 -25.16 2.03
C MET A 159 2.14 -24.27 0.95
N VAL A 160 1.10 -24.79 0.30
CA VAL A 160 0.28 -24.03 -0.64
C VAL A 160 -0.45 -22.93 0.13
N THR A 161 -0.52 -21.74 -0.46
CA THR A 161 -1.22 -20.60 0.13
C THR A 161 -2.73 -20.75 -0.11
N ASP A 162 -3.53 -20.52 0.94
CA ASP A 162 -4.96 -20.30 0.78
C ASP A 162 -5.20 -18.91 0.16
N LYS A 163 -5.23 -18.87 -1.18
CA LYS A 163 -5.35 -17.62 -1.95
C LYS A 163 -6.69 -16.94 -1.70
N SER A 164 -7.78 -17.71 -1.57
CA SER A 164 -9.10 -17.15 -1.30
C SER A 164 -9.13 -16.42 0.04
N LEU A 165 -8.58 -17.04 1.09
CA LEU A 165 -8.48 -16.40 2.41
C LEU A 165 -7.50 -15.22 2.38
N PHE A 166 -6.37 -15.35 1.70
CA PHE A 166 -5.40 -14.26 1.54
C PHE A 166 -6.05 -13.01 0.94
N PHE A 167 -6.76 -13.13 -0.19
CA PHE A 167 -7.40 -11.99 -0.83
C PHE A 167 -8.61 -11.45 -0.04
N SER A 168 -9.34 -12.31 0.67
CA SER A 168 -10.36 -11.87 1.63
C SER A 168 -9.76 -11.00 2.74
N GLN A 169 -8.57 -11.37 3.24
CA GLN A 169 -7.85 -10.60 4.25
C GLN A 169 -7.25 -9.31 3.66
N LEU A 170 -6.71 -9.35 2.44
CA LEU A 170 -6.22 -8.15 1.74
C LEU A 170 -7.34 -7.10 1.57
N ASN A 171 -8.55 -7.52 1.23
CA ASN A 171 -9.71 -6.62 1.17
C ASN A 171 -10.02 -5.97 2.52
N LYS A 172 -9.89 -6.70 3.63
CA LYS A 172 -10.06 -6.11 4.98
C LYS A 172 -8.95 -5.12 5.30
N VAL A 173 -7.70 -5.43 4.91
CA VAL A 173 -6.56 -4.52 5.06
C VAL A 173 -6.85 -3.20 4.34
N TRP A 174 -7.31 -3.24 3.09
CA TRP A 174 -7.70 -2.04 2.35
C TRP A 174 -8.80 -1.24 3.07
N ARG A 175 -9.90 -1.88 3.49
CA ARG A 175 -10.98 -1.20 4.23
C ARG A 175 -10.50 -0.55 5.53
N ASN A 176 -9.60 -1.21 6.26
CA ASN A 176 -9.04 -0.66 7.49
C ASN A 176 -8.06 0.48 7.20
N TYR A 177 -7.24 0.36 6.16
CA TYR A 177 -6.25 1.37 5.79
C TYR A 177 -6.92 2.64 5.28
N ILE A 178 -7.94 2.51 4.43
CA ILE A 178 -8.76 3.64 3.99
C ILE A 178 -9.53 4.25 5.18
N GLY A 179 -10.04 3.42 6.10
CA GLY A 179 -10.65 3.91 7.34
C GLY A 179 -9.69 4.70 8.22
N LEU A 180 -8.40 4.33 8.25
CA LEU A 180 -7.35 5.08 8.95
C LEU A 180 -7.08 6.44 8.27
N LEU A 181 -6.93 6.47 6.95
CA LEU A 181 -6.74 7.70 6.18
C LEU A 181 -7.92 8.68 6.36
N ASN A 182 -9.14 8.16 6.39
CA ASN A 182 -10.37 8.95 6.46
C ASN A 182 -10.62 9.62 7.83
N PHE A 183 -9.73 9.44 8.81
CA PHE A 183 -9.75 10.26 10.03
C PHE A 183 -9.39 11.71 9.76
N THR A 184 -8.50 11.96 8.81
CA THR A 184 -7.94 13.30 8.56
C THR A 184 -7.98 13.71 7.10
N LEU A 185 -8.10 12.77 6.16
CA LEU A 185 -8.00 13.02 4.73
C LEU A 185 -9.32 12.71 4.02
N THR A 186 -9.73 13.61 3.13
CA THR A 186 -10.82 13.35 2.20
C THR A 186 -10.35 12.50 1.01
N CYS A 187 -11.29 12.01 0.20
CA CYS A 187 -10.99 11.32 -1.05
C CYS A 187 -10.06 12.14 -1.98
N ASP A 188 -10.28 13.45 -2.06
CA ASP A 188 -9.47 14.36 -2.87
C ASP A 188 -8.08 14.55 -2.26
N ASP A 189 -7.97 14.67 -0.93
CA ASP A 189 -6.67 14.78 -0.26
C ASP A 189 -5.82 13.53 -0.50
N ILE A 190 -6.40 12.34 -0.36
CA ILE A 190 -5.70 11.07 -0.56
C ILE A 190 -5.08 11.02 -1.95
N VAL A 191 -5.86 11.25 -3.01
CA VAL A 191 -5.35 11.16 -4.38
C VAL A 191 -4.33 12.27 -4.67
N ASN A 192 -4.57 13.49 -4.20
CA ASN A 192 -3.68 14.62 -4.46
C ASN A 192 -2.31 14.43 -3.79
N ILE A 193 -2.29 14.05 -2.52
CA ILE A 193 -1.05 13.81 -1.77
C ILE A 193 -0.30 12.62 -2.38
N TYR A 194 -1.00 11.54 -2.74
CA TYR A 194 -0.42 10.37 -3.40
C TYR A 194 0.28 10.73 -4.72
N LEU A 195 -0.39 11.49 -5.59
CA LEU A 195 0.21 11.91 -6.86
C LEU A 195 1.40 12.84 -6.66
N LYS A 196 1.34 13.78 -5.71
CA LYS A 196 2.50 14.61 -5.39
C LYS A 196 3.67 13.81 -4.83
N LYS A 197 3.41 12.86 -3.93
CA LYS A 197 4.46 11.99 -3.36
C LYS A 197 5.08 11.10 -4.43
N SER A 198 4.29 10.63 -5.39
CA SER A 198 4.79 9.92 -6.57
C SER A 198 5.77 10.75 -7.41
N GLN A 199 5.55 12.08 -7.54
CA GLN A 199 6.49 12.98 -8.24
C GLN A 199 7.80 13.12 -7.47
N VAL A 200 7.74 13.24 -6.15
CA VAL A 200 8.92 13.27 -5.27
C VAL A 200 9.72 11.96 -5.39
N ASN A 201 9.04 10.82 -5.41
CA ASN A 201 9.68 9.51 -5.60
C ASN A 201 10.32 9.38 -6.98
N LYS A 202 9.65 9.83 -8.06
CA LYS A 202 10.25 9.94 -9.41
C LYS A 202 11.49 10.85 -9.41
N PHE A 203 11.50 11.92 -8.64
CA PHE A 203 12.66 12.80 -8.48
C PHE A 203 13.81 12.09 -7.76
N ARG A 204 13.55 11.46 -6.59
CA ARG A 204 14.54 10.70 -5.81
C ARG A 204 15.24 9.63 -6.66
N GLN A 205 14.47 8.89 -7.45
CA GLN A 205 14.98 7.90 -8.41
C GLN A 205 15.94 8.50 -9.45
N ARG A 206 15.61 9.67 -10.00
CA ARG A 206 16.44 10.35 -11.01
C ARG A 206 17.72 10.96 -10.41
N SER A 207 17.65 11.40 -9.16
CA SER A 207 18.76 12.08 -8.48
C SER A 207 19.75 11.13 -7.80
N ASN A 208 19.52 9.81 -7.81
CA ASN A 208 20.29 8.82 -7.03
C ASN A 208 20.43 9.22 -5.54
N TYR A 209 19.34 9.75 -4.97
CA TYR A 209 19.27 9.97 -3.52
C TYR A 209 19.03 8.64 -2.81
#